data_AF-A0A2N9Y4M0-F1
#
_entry.id   AF-A0A2N9Y4M0-F1
#
_cell.length_a   1.000
_cell.length_b   1.000
_cell.length_c   1.000
_cell.angle_alpha   90.00
_cell.angle_beta   90.00
_cell.angle_gamma   90.00
#
_symmetry.space_group_name_H-M   'P 1'
#
loop_
_entity.id
_entity.type
_entity.pdbx_description
1 polymer ?
#
loop_
_entity_poly.entity_id
_entity_poly.type
_entity_poly.pdbx_seq_one_letter_code
_entity_poly.pdbx_strand_id
1 'polypeptide(L)'
;MEQFITYLNTQQIKYSIGDNSITILESLNLAEVRIKHLPDNLIINGDLNLRLTTIKKLPDNLTVNGDLCARATKIKAWPKNLNVKGSIDLLRTRIASLPDNLTVNGDLNLEQTPVKSLPANLKVKGNLALRGSHFCNIPERFDVAGSLNLSDTKIDRLPDNLNIQGDLNIARTRIKKLPENLSVSGNLNLCGTKVKKLPDNFDIMGDLDLSDTRIKKLPGNLKVGGKLDLYGTRIKKIPNDLTVKKGISLCGSKIKNLPDNLTINHCLDLGFTKIKKLPDNLIVNGYLRLHGTEVKKLLKHSNVQCSSLGLGITKIKQLPANIEVKNSLYLSYTKIKQLPDNLGLKGDLTLRYVPIKKLPDNLTIGGDLDLSCTRIETLPENLKVAGNLNLSSSKLKKLPKNLHIGGDLDLHNTKIKKIQDNLNVNGTLDLYRTKIKKLPKNLFVKNELFLSNTRVKTLPSDLKVEGDLWLSSSSIKKLPDNLKLNGDLYLQDTNIKQLPKNLFVKRQLSITNTKISVLPEDLMFGSIELDIKKIKNIVYKKCHSIKAFIFTVYLQGEIKLVYDGSLIGNLEEFEQFTDKLFLKAEADEFKQMARDCAAQLKQKLSLE
;
A
#
# COMPACT_ATOMS: atom_id res chain seq x y z
N MET A 1 8.43 -20.36 -44.19
CA MET A 1 7.03 -20.79 -44.27
C MET A 1 6.79 -22.05 -43.45
N GLU A 2 7.61 -23.11 -43.63
CA GLU A 2 7.49 -24.38 -42.89
C GLU A 2 7.40 -24.22 -41.35
N GLN A 3 8.36 -23.51 -40.72
CA GLN A 3 8.33 -23.30 -39.26
C GLN A 3 7.05 -22.64 -38.74
N PHE A 4 6.41 -21.78 -39.53
CA PHE A 4 5.17 -21.11 -39.16
C PHE A 4 3.99 -22.09 -39.23
N ILE A 5 3.86 -22.85 -40.31
CA ILE A 5 2.82 -23.87 -40.49
C ILE A 5 2.94 -24.98 -39.44
N THR A 6 4.17 -25.45 -39.16
CA THR A 6 4.42 -26.44 -38.10
C THR A 6 3.91 -25.92 -36.74
N TYR A 7 4.13 -24.65 -36.43
CA TYR A 7 3.62 -24.06 -35.20
C TYR A 7 2.08 -24.07 -35.17
N LEU A 8 1.43 -23.62 -36.25
CA LEU A 8 -0.04 -23.61 -36.34
C LEU A 8 -0.62 -25.01 -36.13
N ASN A 9 -0.07 -26.03 -36.80
CA ASN A 9 -0.51 -27.42 -36.66
C ASN A 9 -0.29 -27.95 -35.23
N THR A 10 0.87 -27.66 -34.64
CA THR A 10 1.20 -28.11 -33.28
C THR A 10 0.26 -27.50 -32.24
N GLN A 11 -0.14 -26.24 -32.44
CA GLN A 11 -1.06 -25.54 -31.56
C GLN A 11 -2.54 -25.72 -31.95
N GLN A 12 -2.82 -26.54 -32.97
CA GLN A 12 -4.16 -26.79 -33.49
C GLN A 12 -4.93 -25.52 -33.91
N ILE A 13 -4.20 -24.51 -34.39
CA ILE A 13 -4.76 -23.24 -34.83
C ILE A 13 -5.43 -23.45 -36.20
N LYS A 14 -6.67 -22.97 -36.34
CA LYS A 14 -7.43 -23.13 -37.59
C LYS A 14 -6.98 -22.12 -38.64
N TYR A 15 -6.55 -22.61 -39.78
CA TYR A 15 -6.13 -21.78 -40.92
C TYR A 15 -6.54 -22.38 -42.27
N SER A 16 -6.60 -21.54 -43.29
CA SER A 16 -6.76 -21.93 -44.69
C SER A 16 -5.65 -21.32 -45.55
N ILE A 17 -5.21 -22.06 -46.56
CA ILE A 17 -4.25 -21.59 -47.56
C ILE A 17 -5.03 -21.31 -48.85
N GLY A 18 -4.95 -20.08 -49.35
CA GLY A 18 -5.51 -19.70 -50.65
C GLY A 18 -4.40 -19.39 -51.65
N ASP A 19 -4.78 -18.91 -52.83
CA ASP A 19 -3.84 -18.48 -53.87
C ASP A 19 -2.99 -17.32 -53.33
N ASN A 20 -1.76 -17.65 -52.94
CA ASN A 20 -0.76 -16.72 -52.43
C ASN A 20 -1.10 -16.01 -51.10
N SER A 21 -1.97 -16.58 -50.26
CA SER A 21 -2.30 -16.05 -48.93
C SER A 21 -2.52 -17.15 -47.89
N ILE A 22 -2.28 -16.82 -46.62
CA ILE A 22 -2.60 -17.69 -45.48
C ILE A 22 -3.60 -16.94 -44.60
N THR A 23 -4.77 -17.54 -44.35
CA THR A 23 -5.80 -16.96 -43.49
C THR A 23 -5.91 -17.75 -42.20
N ILE A 24 -5.68 -17.08 -41.06
CA ILE A 24 -5.96 -17.62 -39.74
C ILE A 24 -7.40 -17.26 -39.38
N LEU A 25 -8.21 -18.27 -39.06
CA LEU A 25 -9.66 -18.12 -38.89
C LEU A 25 -10.06 -17.55 -37.52
N GLU A 26 -9.09 -17.38 -36.63
CA GLU A 26 -9.25 -16.93 -35.24
C GLU A 26 -8.14 -15.93 -34.85
N SER A 27 -8.03 -15.60 -33.56
CA SER A 27 -6.91 -14.80 -33.03
C SER A 27 -5.62 -15.63 -32.97
N LEU A 28 -4.49 -15.03 -33.33
CA LEU A 28 -3.18 -15.67 -33.34
C LEU A 28 -2.28 -15.06 -32.25
N ASN A 29 -1.96 -15.87 -31.23
CA ASN A 29 -1.03 -15.48 -30.17
C ASN A 29 0.36 -16.12 -30.38
N LEU A 30 1.33 -15.30 -30.73
CA LEU A 30 2.75 -15.65 -30.90
C LEU A 30 3.61 -14.99 -29.82
N ALA A 31 3.03 -14.50 -28.72
CA ALA A 31 3.80 -13.86 -27.66
C ALA A 31 4.93 -14.78 -27.17
N GLU A 32 6.14 -14.24 -27.10
CA GLU A 32 7.35 -14.95 -26.64
C GLU A 32 7.78 -16.16 -27.49
N VAL A 33 7.08 -16.43 -28.59
CA VAL A 33 7.46 -17.49 -29.54
C VAL A 33 8.71 -17.07 -30.32
N ARG A 34 9.64 -18.01 -30.52
CA ARG A 34 10.88 -17.81 -31.30
C ARG A 34 10.65 -17.80 -32.82
N ILE A 35 9.71 -16.98 -33.28
CA ILE A 35 9.47 -16.74 -34.70
C ILE A 35 10.33 -15.58 -35.20
N LYS A 36 10.95 -15.75 -36.38
CA LYS A 36 11.81 -14.73 -37.01
C LYS A 36 11.10 -13.93 -38.10
N HIS A 37 10.15 -14.56 -38.80
CA HIS A 37 9.42 -14.01 -39.94
C HIS A 37 7.98 -14.53 -39.96
N LEU A 38 7.05 -13.68 -40.37
CA LEU A 38 5.68 -14.07 -40.75
C LEU A 38 5.62 -14.23 -42.27
N PRO A 39 4.72 -15.07 -42.81
CA PRO A 39 4.49 -15.15 -44.25
C PRO A 39 3.91 -13.86 -44.82
N ASP A 40 4.22 -13.57 -46.09
CA ASP A 40 3.59 -12.47 -46.83
C ASP A 40 2.10 -12.77 -47.09
N ASN A 41 1.28 -11.72 -47.28
CA ASN A 41 -0.17 -11.81 -47.48
C ASN A 41 -0.90 -12.61 -46.40
N LEU A 42 -0.45 -12.48 -45.14
CA LEU A 42 -1.09 -13.10 -43.97
C LEU A 42 -2.37 -12.34 -43.61
N ILE A 43 -3.46 -13.07 -43.41
CA ILE A 43 -4.75 -12.55 -42.97
C ILE A 43 -5.08 -13.19 -41.62
N ILE A 44 -5.41 -12.37 -40.61
CA ILE A 44 -5.84 -12.81 -39.28
C ILE A 44 -7.28 -12.35 -39.07
N ASN A 45 -8.21 -13.27 -38.85
CA ASN A 45 -9.63 -12.94 -38.63
C ASN A 45 -9.90 -12.37 -37.23
N GLY A 46 -9.07 -12.69 -36.24
CA GLY A 46 -9.09 -12.07 -34.91
C GLY A 46 -7.92 -11.12 -34.66
N ASP A 47 -7.39 -11.17 -33.45
CA ASP A 47 -6.26 -10.37 -32.99
C ASP A 47 -4.92 -11.05 -33.34
N LEU A 48 -3.86 -10.26 -33.52
CA LEU A 48 -2.50 -10.74 -33.71
C LEU A 48 -1.60 -10.24 -32.57
N ASN A 49 -1.11 -11.16 -31.75
CA ASN A 49 -0.19 -10.85 -30.65
C ASN A 49 1.23 -11.36 -30.94
N LEU A 50 2.18 -10.44 -31.14
CA LEU A 50 3.60 -10.67 -31.41
C LEU A 50 4.50 -10.21 -30.25
N ARG A 51 3.91 -9.95 -29.07
CA ARG A 51 4.62 -9.36 -27.93
C ARG A 51 5.90 -10.14 -27.59
N LEU A 52 6.99 -9.42 -27.34
CA LEU A 52 8.29 -10.00 -26.93
C LEU A 52 8.90 -11.00 -27.94
N THR A 53 8.45 -11.02 -29.19
CA THR A 53 9.08 -11.82 -30.25
C THR A 53 10.34 -11.15 -30.82
N THR A 54 11.12 -11.91 -31.59
CA THR A 54 12.35 -11.41 -32.23
C THR A 54 12.14 -10.83 -33.64
N ILE A 55 10.89 -10.74 -34.09
CA ILE A 55 10.52 -10.26 -35.43
C ILE A 55 11.10 -8.86 -35.68
N LYS A 56 11.68 -8.69 -36.87
CA LYS A 56 12.32 -7.44 -37.32
C LYS A 56 11.50 -6.66 -38.36
N LYS A 57 10.55 -7.30 -39.04
CA LYS A 57 9.69 -6.73 -40.09
C LYS A 57 8.33 -7.44 -40.05
N LEU A 58 7.25 -6.67 -40.17
CA LEU A 58 5.92 -7.20 -40.49
C LEU A 58 5.82 -7.40 -42.02
N PRO A 59 5.12 -8.45 -42.48
CA PRO A 59 4.95 -8.70 -43.90
C PRO A 59 4.15 -7.57 -44.56
N ASP A 60 4.42 -7.33 -45.84
CA ASP A 60 3.61 -6.42 -46.63
C ASP A 60 2.23 -7.07 -46.89
N ASN A 61 1.18 -6.25 -47.03
CA ASN A 61 -0.22 -6.69 -47.15
C ASN A 61 -0.78 -7.50 -45.96
N LEU A 62 -0.17 -7.40 -44.76
CA LEU A 62 -0.72 -7.99 -43.55
C LEU A 62 -2.11 -7.41 -43.24
N THR A 63 -3.11 -8.28 -43.09
CA THR A 63 -4.46 -7.90 -42.65
C THR A 63 -4.76 -8.50 -41.28
N VAL A 64 -5.17 -7.67 -40.33
CA VAL A 64 -5.63 -8.08 -38.99
C VAL A 64 -7.02 -7.51 -38.77
N ASN A 65 -8.02 -8.37 -38.67
CA ASN A 65 -9.43 -7.97 -38.50
C ASN A 65 -9.78 -7.58 -37.05
N GLY A 66 -8.90 -7.87 -36.09
CA GLY A 66 -8.93 -7.36 -34.72
C GLY A 66 -7.77 -6.42 -34.40
N ASP A 67 -7.20 -6.57 -33.20
CA ASP A 67 -6.08 -5.77 -32.68
C ASP A 67 -4.70 -6.34 -33.09
N LEU A 68 -3.73 -5.45 -33.30
CA LEU A 68 -2.33 -5.81 -33.53
C LEU A 68 -1.47 -5.41 -32.33
N CYS A 69 -0.98 -6.38 -31.56
CA CYS A 69 0.01 -6.16 -30.51
C CYS A 69 1.41 -6.59 -30.97
N ALA A 70 2.31 -5.64 -31.22
CA ALA A 70 3.70 -5.90 -31.57
C ALA A 70 4.69 -5.29 -30.57
N ARG A 71 4.24 -5.14 -29.31
CA ARG A 71 4.99 -4.61 -28.18
C ARG A 71 6.34 -5.31 -27.96
N ALA A 72 7.37 -4.50 -27.72
CA ALA A 72 8.73 -4.94 -27.40
C ALA A 72 9.37 -5.86 -28.45
N THR A 73 8.98 -5.71 -29.72
CA THR A 73 9.62 -6.39 -30.86
C THR A 73 10.74 -5.54 -31.47
N LYS A 74 11.44 -6.09 -32.48
CA LYS A 74 12.53 -5.40 -33.18
C LYS A 74 12.08 -4.75 -34.49
N ILE A 75 10.78 -4.57 -34.71
CA ILE A 75 10.21 -3.96 -35.92
C ILE A 75 10.70 -2.52 -36.07
N LYS A 76 11.24 -2.19 -37.26
CA LYS A 76 11.87 -0.89 -37.56
C LYS A 76 11.10 -0.05 -38.58
N ALA A 77 10.38 -0.68 -39.49
CA ALA A 77 9.74 -0.03 -40.63
C ALA A 77 8.26 -0.38 -40.68
N TRP A 78 7.46 0.56 -41.15
CA TRP A 78 6.04 0.34 -41.40
C TRP A 78 5.86 -0.52 -42.66
N PRO A 79 5.07 -1.61 -42.63
CA PRO A 79 4.86 -2.45 -43.79
C PRO A 79 3.90 -1.80 -44.81
N LYS A 80 4.10 -2.08 -46.09
CA LYS A 80 3.20 -1.59 -47.16
C LYS A 80 1.83 -2.24 -47.00
N ASN A 81 0.77 -1.45 -47.20
CA ASN A 81 -0.62 -1.91 -47.18
C ASN A 81 -1.02 -2.66 -45.90
N LEU A 82 -0.45 -2.28 -44.74
CA LEU A 82 -0.92 -2.78 -43.45
C LEU A 82 -2.39 -2.41 -43.25
N ASN A 83 -3.23 -3.40 -42.98
CA ASN A 83 -4.63 -3.17 -42.66
C ASN A 83 -4.95 -3.77 -41.29
N VAL A 84 -5.24 -2.91 -40.30
CA VAL A 84 -5.66 -3.33 -38.96
C VAL A 84 -6.99 -2.68 -38.66
N LYS A 85 -8.02 -3.50 -38.39
CA LYS A 85 -9.37 -2.99 -38.10
C LYS A 85 -9.55 -2.52 -36.66
N GLY A 86 -8.73 -2.99 -35.72
CA GLY A 86 -8.74 -2.59 -34.32
C GLY A 86 -7.63 -1.60 -33.95
N SER A 87 -7.08 -1.81 -32.75
CA SER A 87 -5.98 -1.04 -32.15
C SER A 87 -4.61 -1.56 -32.59
N ILE A 88 -3.60 -0.70 -32.51
CA ILE A 88 -2.22 -1.00 -32.86
C ILE A 88 -1.30 -0.65 -31.68
N ASP A 89 -0.69 -1.66 -31.05
CA ASP A 89 0.30 -1.49 -29.98
C ASP A 89 1.73 -1.77 -30.46
N LEU A 90 2.51 -0.69 -30.59
CA LEU A 90 3.91 -0.67 -30.99
C LEU A 90 4.84 -0.22 -29.86
N LEU A 91 4.40 -0.29 -28.60
CA LEU A 91 5.19 0.11 -27.43
C LEU A 91 6.57 -0.57 -27.44
N ARG A 92 7.63 0.21 -27.21
CA ARG A 92 9.04 -0.25 -27.20
C ARG A 92 9.48 -0.97 -28.48
N THR A 93 8.86 -0.69 -29.62
CA THR A 93 9.40 -1.12 -30.92
C THR A 93 10.46 -0.13 -31.41
N ARG A 94 11.06 -0.42 -32.57
CA ARG A 94 12.07 0.43 -33.23
C ARG A 94 11.49 1.22 -34.40
N ILE A 95 10.16 1.33 -34.49
CA ILE A 95 9.48 2.07 -35.55
C ILE A 95 9.89 3.55 -35.53
N ALA A 96 10.46 4.04 -36.62
CA ALA A 96 11.01 5.40 -36.69
C ALA A 96 10.10 6.39 -37.43
N SER A 97 9.19 5.90 -38.26
CA SER A 97 8.24 6.70 -39.03
C SER A 97 6.92 5.94 -39.24
N LEU A 98 5.86 6.70 -39.48
CA LEU A 98 4.53 6.23 -39.85
C LEU A 98 4.28 6.59 -41.32
N PRO A 99 3.40 5.88 -42.04
CA PRO A 99 3.06 6.21 -43.41
C PRO A 99 2.14 7.43 -43.45
N ASP A 100 2.12 8.11 -44.59
CA ASP A 100 1.17 9.20 -44.83
C ASP A 100 -0.28 8.67 -44.81
N ASN A 101 -1.22 9.52 -44.38
CA ASN A 101 -2.67 9.22 -44.30
C ASN A 101 -3.04 7.98 -43.47
N LEU A 102 -2.20 7.59 -42.49
CA LEU A 102 -2.52 6.50 -41.57
C LEU A 102 -3.85 6.71 -40.87
N THR A 103 -4.75 5.72 -40.94
CA THR A 103 -6.00 5.66 -40.18
C THR A 103 -5.97 4.46 -39.25
N VAL A 104 -6.22 4.67 -37.96
CA VAL A 104 -6.35 3.62 -36.93
C VAL A 104 -7.75 3.69 -36.35
N ASN A 105 -8.48 2.59 -36.41
CA ASN A 105 -9.87 2.51 -35.97
C ASN A 105 -10.03 2.36 -34.45
N GLY A 106 -8.99 1.90 -33.76
CA GLY A 106 -8.91 1.87 -32.29
C GLY A 106 -7.82 2.79 -31.76
N ASP A 107 -7.10 2.31 -30.75
CA ASP A 107 -5.99 3.02 -30.12
C ASP A 107 -4.68 2.83 -30.89
N LEU A 108 -3.80 3.84 -30.84
CA LEU A 108 -2.44 3.77 -31.38
C LEU A 108 -1.42 4.02 -30.26
N ASN A 109 -0.68 2.99 -29.89
CA ASN A 109 0.37 3.08 -28.88
C ASN A 109 1.77 3.06 -29.52
N LEU A 110 2.48 4.17 -29.40
CA LEU A 110 3.84 4.43 -29.88
C LEU A 110 4.79 4.78 -28.73
N GLU A 111 4.44 4.43 -27.49
CA GLU A 111 5.27 4.73 -26.32
C GLU A 111 6.67 4.15 -26.45
N GLN A 112 7.66 4.94 -26.05
CA GLN A 112 9.08 4.54 -26.04
C GLN A 112 9.62 4.07 -27.40
N THR A 113 9.07 4.59 -28.49
CA THR A 113 9.57 4.37 -29.86
C THR A 113 10.52 5.49 -30.31
N PRO A 114 11.34 5.29 -31.36
CA PRO A 114 12.19 6.34 -31.93
C PRO A 114 11.45 7.31 -32.88
N VAL A 115 10.12 7.24 -32.98
CA VAL A 115 9.33 8.14 -33.84
C VAL A 115 9.59 9.60 -33.50
N LYS A 116 9.85 10.43 -34.52
CA LYS A 116 10.18 11.86 -34.35
C LYS A 116 9.02 12.81 -34.69
N SER A 117 8.16 12.40 -35.62
CA SER A 117 7.04 13.18 -36.15
C SER A 117 5.81 12.32 -36.47
N LEU A 118 4.62 12.93 -36.46
CA LEU A 118 3.38 12.33 -36.95
C LEU A 118 3.08 12.84 -38.37
N PRO A 119 2.41 12.05 -39.23
CA PRO A 119 1.97 12.50 -40.54
C PRO A 119 0.80 13.49 -40.43
N ALA A 120 0.71 14.45 -41.35
CA ALA A 120 -0.22 15.60 -41.30
C ALA A 120 -1.73 15.26 -41.48
N ASN A 121 -2.05 13.99 -41.71
CA ASN A 121 -3.42 13.48 -41.86
C ASN A 121 -3.65 12.20 -41.04
N LEU A 122 -2.86 11.99 -39.98
CA LEU A 122 -3.09 10.89 -39.05
C LEU A 122 -4.52 10.98 -38.49
N LYS A 123 -5.27 9.87 -38.55
CA LYS A 123 -6.58 9.73 -37.91
C LYS A 123 -6.55 8.55 -36.94
N VAL A 124 -6.85 8.80 -35.68
CA VAL A 124 -6.98 7.77 -34.64
C VAL A 124 -8.35 7.92 -33.99
N LYS A 125 -9.23 6.93 -34.16
CA LYS A 125 -10.57 6.98 -33.56
C LYS A 125 -10.57 6.72 -32.05
N GLY A 126 -9.51 6.11 -31.52
CA GLY A 126 -9.28 5.93 -30.10
C GLY A 126 -8.24 6.90 -29.53
N ASN A 127 -7.42 6.40 -28.61
CA ASN A 127 -6.35 7.12 -27.93
C ASN A 127 -5.04 7.08 -28.72
N LEU A 128 -4.23 8.14 -28.61
CA LEU A 128 -2.86 8.19 -29.15
C LEU A 128 -1.84 8.36 -28.02
N ALA A 129 -0.98 7.35 -27.84
CA ALA A 129 0.06 7.36 -26.81
C ALA A 129 1.47 7.42 -27.42
N LEU A 130 2.24 8.44 -27.04
CA LEU A 130 3.61 8.71 -27.51
C LEU A 130 4.59 8.88 -26.34
N ARG A 131 4.18 8.54 -25.12
CA ARG A 131 4.96 8.78 -23.90
C ARG A 131 6.38 8.23 -23.99
N GLY A 132 7.35 9.04 -23.57
CA GLY A 132 8.77 8.67 -23.51
C GLY A 132 9.40 8.33 -24.86
N SER A 133 8.74 8.65 -25.98
CA SER A 133 9.31 8.52 -27.32
C SER A 133 10.28 9.67 -27.63
N HIS A 134 10.98 9.57 -28.75
CA HIS A 134 11.85 10.65 -29.26
C HIS A 134 11.08 11.78 -29.97
N PHE A 135 9.75 11.78 -29.84
CA PHE A 135 8.85 12.68 -30.53
C PHE A 135 9.14 14.15 -30.21
N CYS A 136 9.25 14.96 -31.26
CA CYS A 136 9.58 16.38 -31.14
C CYS A 136 8.82 17.29 -32.11
N ASN A 137 8.11 16.75 -33.09
CA ASN A 137 7.37 17.57 -34.06
C ASN A 137 5.92 17.08 -34.24
N ILE A 138 4.97 17.91 -33.84
CA ILE A 138 3.54 17.67 -33.99
C ILE A 138 3.01 18.48 -35.19
N PRO A 139 2.26 17.87 -36.14
CA PRO A 139 1.74 18.58 -37.30
C PRO A 139 0.58 19.51 -36.92
N GLU A 140 0.33 20.53 -37.76
CA GLU A 140 -0.78 21.48 -37.56
C GLU A 140 -2.16 20.81 -37.69
N ARG A 141 -2.25 19.71 -38.43
CA ARG A 141 -3.48 18.94 -38.63
C ARG A 141 -3.21 17.47 -38.30
N PHE A 142 -4.06 16.90 -37.45
CA PHE A 142 -4.22 15.47 -37.18
C PHE A 142 -5.51 15.30 -36.37
N ASP A 143 -6.09 14.10 -36.36
CA ASP A 143 -7.36 13.81 -35.69
C ASP A 143 -7.19 12.66 -34.69
N VAL A 144 -7.51 12.93 -33.43
CA VAL A 144 -7.56 11.94 -32.33
C VAL A 144 -8.88 12.14 -31.60
N ALA A 145 -9.79 11.19 -31.75
CA ALA A 145 -11.10 11.28 -31.13
C ALA A 145 -11.08 10.93 -29.63
N GLY A 146 -10.06 10.22 -29.14
CA GLY A 146 -9.87 9.90 -27.73
C GLY A 146 -8.89 10.85 -27.02
N SER A 147 -8.06 10.27 -26.15
CA SER A 147 -7.04 10.96 -25.37
C SER A 147 -5.70 11.02 -26.08
N LEU A 148 -4.89 12.03 -25.77
CA LEU A 148 -3.56 12.24 -26.31
C LEU A 148 -2.51 12.28 -25.19
N ASN A 149 -1.57 11.33 -25.21
CA ASN A 149 -0.47 11.27 -24.25
C ASN A 149 0.88 11.54 -24.92
N LEU A 150 1.44 12.73 -24.68
CA LEU A 150 2.76 13.18 -25.13
C LEU A 150 3.76 13.30 -23.97
N SER A 151 3.47 12.74 -22.79
CA SER A 151 4.30 12.95 -21.62
C SER A 151 5.73 12.42 -21.82
N ASP A 152 6.72 13.02 -21.14
CA ASP A 152 8.12 12.60 -21.25
C ASP A 152 8.73 12.66 -22.67
N THR A 153 8.11 13.39 -23.61
CA THR A 153 8.64 13.62 -24.96
C THR A 153 9.46 14.91 -25.06
N LYS A 154 10.07 15.15 -26.23
CA LYS A 154 10.91 16.34 -26.47
C LYS A 154 10.15 17.51 -27.10
N ILE A 155 8.83 17.43 -27.24
CA ILE A 155 8.02 18.47 -27.89
C ILE A 155 8.13 19.78 -27.10
N ASP A 156 8.12 20.90 -27.83
CA ASP A 156 8.22 22.24 -27.26
C ASP A 156 7.07 23.19 -27.64
N ARG A 157 6.17 22.76 -28.53
CA ARG A 157 4.94 23.46 -28.95
C ARG A 157 3.78 22.51 -29.23
N LEU A 158 2.56 23.03 -29.16
CA LEU A 158 1.32 22.39 -29.62
C LEU A 158 0.77 23.16 -30.83
N PRO A 159 -0.06 22.54 -31.68
CA PRO A 159 -0.77 23.22 -32.76
C PRO A 159 -1.77 24.27 -32.25
N ASP A 160 -2.00 25.33 -33.01
CA ASP A 160 -2.80 26.49 -32.56
C ASP A 160 -4.27 26.15 -32.27
N ASN A 161 -4.85 25.18 -32.99
CA ASN A 161 -6.27 24.79 -32.86
C ASN A 161 -6.42 23.35 -32.36
N LEU A 162 -5.53 22.92 -31.46
CA LEU A 162 -5.60 21.57 -30.89
C LEU A 162 -6.89 21.39 -30.08
N ASN A 163 -7.72 20.42 -30.50
CA ASN A 163 -8.93 20.02 -29.81
C ASN A 163 -8.87 18.53 -29.45
N ILE A 164 -8.99 18.21 -28.16
CA ILE A 164 -8.94 16.83 -27.64
C ILE A 164 -10.24 16.54 -26.87
N GLN A 165 -11.00 15.54 -27.32
CA GLN A 165 -12.24 15.14 -26.66
C GLN A 165 -12.01 14.32 -25.39
N GLY A 166 -10.87 13.61 -25.30
CA GLY A 166 -10.44 12.92 -24.09
C GLY A 166 -9.49 13.75 -23.21
N ASP A 167 -8.55 13.06 -22.59
CA ASP A 167 -7.51 13.65 -21.75
C ASP A 167 -6.31 14.11 -22.60
N LEU A 168 -5.67 15.21 -22.19
CA LEU A 168 -4.40 15.66 -22.75
C LEU A 168 -3.29 15.60 -21.69
N ASN A 169 -2.31 14.73 -21.88
CA ASN A 169 -1.14 14.62 -21.01
C ASN A 169 0.12 15.11 -21.74
N ILE A 170 0.66 16.24 -21.30
CA ILE A 170 1.91 16.81 -21.81
C ILE A 170 2.94 17.00 -20.68
N ALA A 171 2.81 16.21 -19.61
CA ALA A 171 3.69 16.28 -18.45
C ALA A 171 5.16 16.06 -18.83
N ARG A 172 6.06 16.79 -18.18
CA ARG A 172 7.52 16.71 -18.34
C ARG A 172 8.02 16.92 -19.78
N THR A 173 7.24 17.61 -20.61
CA THR A 173 7.67 18.07 -21.95
C THR A 173 8.41 19.42 -21.88
N ARG A 174 8.92 19.90 -23.03
CA ARG A 174 9.63 21.19 -23.13
C ARG A 174 8.72 22.38 -23.41
N ILE A 175 7.40 22.16 -23.47
CA ILE A 175 6.38 23.16 -23.79
C ILE A 175 6.48 24.36 -22.87
N LYS A 176 6.48 25.56 -23.48
CA LYS A 176 6.63 26.85 -22.78
C LYS A 176 5.36 27.69 -22.75
N LYS A 177 4.44 27.48 -23.71
CA LYS A 177 3.17 28.20 -23.87
C LYS A 177 2.11 27.22 -24.38
N LEU A 178 0.87 27.39 -23.96
CA LEU A 178 -0.29 26.74 -24.57
C LEU A 178 -0.84 27.62 -25.70
N PRO A 179 -1.48 27.03 -26.72
CA PRO A 179 -2.20 27.79 -27.74
C PRO A 179 -3.46 28.42 -27.14
N GLU A 180 -3.89 29.56 -27.69
CA GLU A 180 -5.03 30.33 -27.13
C GLU A 180 -6.37 29.58 -27.28
N ASN A 181 -6.53 28.82 -28.38
CA ASN A 181 -7.75 28.07 -28.68
C ASN A 181 -7.67 26.59 -28.26
N LEU A 182 -6.79 26.24 -27.31
CA LEU A 182 -6.67 24.87 -26.82
C LEU A 182 -7.99 24.44 -26.15
N SER A 183 -8.59 23.37 -26.66
CA SER A 183 -9.80 22.77 -26.10
C SER A 183 -9.50 21.33 -25.64
N VAL A 184 -9.80 21.04 -24.37
CA VAL A 184 -9.67 19.70 -23.78
C VAL A 184 -10.93 19.39 -22.98
N SER A 185 -11.67 18.39 -23.41
CA SER A 185 -12.91 17.97 -22.76
C SER A 185 -12.67 17.09 -21.53
N GLY A 186 -11.52 16.41 -21.44
CA GLY A 186 -11.12 15.62 -20.28
C GLY A 186 -10.23 16.38 -19.29
N ASN A 187 -9.27 15.64 -18.73
CA ASN A 187 -8.23 16.13 -17.85
C ASN A 187 -7.06 16.75 -18.65
N LEU A 188 -6.42 17.78 -18.09
CA LEU A 188 -5.21 18.37 -18.65
C LEU A 188 -4.05 18.26 -17.67
N ASN A 189 -2.99 17.54 -18.06
CA ASN A 189 -1.78 17.39 -17.27
C ASN A 189 -0.59 18.16 -17.88
N LEU A 190 -0.16 19.21 -17.19
CA LEU A 190 1.01 20.04 -17.50
C LEU A 190 2.16 19.87 -16.50
N CYS A 191 2.10 18.86 -15.63
CA CYS A 191 3.06 18.64 -14.54
C CYS A 191 4.51 18.71 -15.04
N GLY A 192 5.36 19.49 -14.37
CA GLY A 192 6.78 19.59 -14.69
C GLY A 192 7.11 20.22 -16.06
N THR A 193 6.14 20.83 -16.74
CA THR A 193 6.39 21.58 -17.98
C THR A 193 7.03 22.96 -17.70
N LYS A 194 7.46 23.63 -18.77
CA LYS A 194 8.10 24.95 -18.71
C LYS A 194 7.11 26.11 -18.80
N VAL A 195 5.80 25.83 -18.82
CA VAL A 195 4.69 26.79 -18.92
C VAL A 195 4.75 27.84 -17.81
N LYS A 196 4.48 29.10 -18.19
CA LYS A 196 4.53 30.27 -17.29
C LYS A 196 3.18 30.98 -17.12
N LYS A 197 2.25 30.78 -18.04
CA LYS A 197 0.91 31.38 -18.09
C LYS A 197 -0.04 30.40 -18.78
N LEU A 198 -1.32 30.41 -18.41
CA LEU A 198 -2.42 29.81 -19.18
C LEU A 198 -2.98 30.87 -20.16
N PRO A 199 -3.71 30.44 -21.21
CA PRO A 199 -4.55 31.33 -22.03
C PRO A 199 -5.58 32.08 -21.19
N ASP A 200 -6.09 33.19 -21.74
CA ASP A 200 -7.25 33.87 -21.16
C ASP A 200 -8.54 33.06 -21.46
N ASN A 201 -9.57 33.16 -20.62
CA ASN A 201 -10.83 32.41 -20.74
C ASN A 201 -10.65 30.88 -20.87
N PHE A 202 -9.67 30.33 -20.15
CA PHE A 202 -9.33 28.92 -20.24
C PHE A 202 -10.20 28.08 -19.28
N ASP A 203 -11.04 27.20 -19.83
CA ASP A 203 -11.92 26.31 -19.06
C ASP A 203 -11.55 24.84 -19.29
N ILE A 204 -11.49 24.06 -18.20
CA ILE A 204 -11.20 22.61 -18.22
C ILE A 204 -12.35 21.87 -17.55
N MET A 205 -12.96 20.92 -18.24
CA MET A 205 -14.09 20.13 -17.69
C MET A 205 -13.61 19.08 -16.66
N GLY A 206 -12.42 18.51 -16.85
CA GLY A 206 -11.80 17.55 -15.93
C GLY A 206 -10.90 18.17 -14.86
N ASP A 207 -9.92 17.39 -14.42
CA ASP A 207 -8.84 17.82 -13.53
C ASP A 207 -7.77 18.61 -14.32
N LEU A 208 -7.18 19.62 -13.67
CA LEU A 208 -6.08 20.43 -14.20
C LEU A 208 -4.85 20.30 -13.29
N ASP A 209 -3.80 19.68 -13.80
CA ASP A 209 -2.53 19.50 -13.10
C ASP A 209 -1.47 20.49 -13.64
N LEU A 210 -1.09 21.46 -12.81
CA LEU A 210 -0.04 22.44 -13.06
C LEU A 210 1.16 22.26 -12.12
N SER A 211 1.24 21.13 -11.42
CA SER A 211 2.27 20.87 -10.43
C SER A 211 3.69 21.01 -11.02
N ASP A 212 4.60 21.55 -10.23
CA ASP A 212 6.01 21.78 -10.60
C ASP A 212 6.23 22.62 -11.88
N THR A 213 5.20 23.35 -12.35
CA THR A 213 5.34 24.32 -13.44
C THR A 213 5.90 25.66 -12.93
N ARG A 214 6.24 26.55 -13.87
CA ARG A 214 6.75 27.90 -13.55
C ARG A 214 5.65 28.96 -13.51
N ILE A 215 4.39 28.55 -13.42
CA ILE A 215 3.24 29.45 -13.38
C ILE A 215 3.30 30.37 -12.15
N LYS A 216 2.96 31.65 -12.38
CA LYS A 216 3.00 32.70 -11.33
C LYS A 216 1.63 33.29 -11.00
N LYS A 217 0.68 33.16 -11.92
CA LYS A 217 -0.69 33.67 -11.85
C LYS A 217 -1.60 32.74 -12.65
N LEU A 218 -2.85 32.62 -12.22
CA LEU A 218 -3.94 32.01 -12.99
C LEU A 218 -4.69 33.13 -13.75
N PRO A 219 -5.30 32.83 -14.90
CA PRO A 219 -6.18 33.77 -15.60
C PRO A 219 -7.45 34.03 -14.76
N GLY A 220 -8.10 35.17 -15.00
CA GLY A 220 -9.43 35.44 -14.44
C GLY A 220 -10.47 34.47 -15.03
N ASN A 221 -11.56 34.26 -14.30
CA ASN A 221 -12.68 33.39 -14.66
C ASN A 221 -12.34 31.92 -14.95
N LEU A 222 -11.16 31.43 -14.56
CA LEU A 222 -10.76 30.02 -14.75
C LEU A 222 -11.79 29.08 -14.10
N LYS A 223 -12.36 28.16 -14.89
CA LYS A 223 -13.19 27.07 -14.38
C LYS A 223 -12.50 25.73 -14.54
N VAL A 224 -12.50 24.96 -13.46
CA VAL A 224 -12.02 23.56 -13.43
C VAL A 224 -13.15 22.68 -12.91
N GLY A 225 -13.67 21.80 -13.76
CA GLY A 225 -14.75 20.89 -13.40
C GLY A 225 -14.30 19.73 -12.48
N GLY A 226 -13.01 19.53 -12.35
CA GLY A 226 -12.38 18.56 -11.46
C GLY A 226 -11.56 19.21 -10.33
N LYS A 227 -10.38 18.64 -10.07
CA LYS A 227 -9.36 19.11 -9.13
C LYS A 227 -8.36 20.04 -9.83
N LEU A 228 -7.83 21.00 -9.09
CA LEU A 228 -6.75 21.88 -9.54
C LEU A 228 -5.49 21.63 -8.71
N ASP A 229 -4.43 21.12 -9.33
CA ASP A 229 -3.14 20.91 -8.66
C ASP A 229 -2.13 22.00 -9.02
N LEU A 230 -1.68 22.74 -8.00
CA LEU A 230 -0.69 23.82 -8.07
C LEU A 230 0.52 23.52 -7.18
N TYR A 231 0.74 22.25 -6.84
CA TYR A 231 1.87 21.80 -6.01
C TYR A 231 3.20 22.35 -6.55
N GLY A 232 4.06 22.87 -5.67
CA GLY A 232 5.40 23.33 -6.04
C GLY A 232 5.45 24.55 -6.98
N THR A 233 4.31 25.14 -7.36
CA THR A 233 4.26 26.28 -8.28
C THR A 233 4.72 27.59 -7.65
N ARG A 234 4.92 28.62 -8.48
CA ARG A 234 5.33 29.97 -8.04
C ARG A 234 4.16 30.93 -7.85
N ILE A 235 2.93 30.42 -7.78
CA ILE A 235 1.72 31.21 -7.54
C ILE A 235 1.81 31.94 -6.21
N LYS A 236 1.38 33.21 -6.21
CA LYS A 236 1.35 34.08 -5.02
C LYS A 236 -0.04 34.55 -4.62
N LYS A 237 -1.02 34.43 -5.53
CA LYS A 237 -2.42 34.83 -5.37
C LYS A 237 -3.31 33.93 -6.23
N ILE A 238 -4.52 33.65 -5.74
CA ILE A 238 -5.59 33.01 -6.49
C ILE A 238 -6.59 34.10 -6.92
N PRO A 239 -7.15 34.05 -8.15
CA PRO A 239 -8.23 34.95 -8.58
C PRO A 239 -9.49 34.81 -7.70
N ASN A 240 -10.24 35.90 -7.52
CA ASN A 240 -11.46 35.90 -6.70
C ASN A 240 -12.63 35.14 -7.36
N ASP A 241 -12.59 35.01 -8.68
CA ASP A 241 -13.57 34.39 -9.57
C ASP A 241 -13.21 32.95 -9.95
N LEU A 242 -12.16 32.37 -9.35
CA LEU A 242 -11.76 30.99 -9.60
C LEU A 242 -12.87 30.01 -9.18
N THR A 243 -13.32 29.17 -10.11
CA THR A 243 -14.30 28.10 -9.83
C THR A 243 -13.65 26.73 -9.98
N VAL A 244 -13.61 25.94 -8.89
CA VAL A 244 -13.13 24.56 -8.91
C VAL A 244 -14.19 23.66 -8.28
N LYS A 245 -14.77 22.73 -9.05
CA LYS A 245 -15.89 21.92 -8.54
C LYS A 245 -15.46 20.95 -7.45
N LYS A 246 -14.20 20.47 -7.44
CA LYS A 246 -13.70 19.52 -6.46
C LYS A 246 -12.74 20.15 -5.43
N GLY A 247 -11.43 20.00 -5.62
CA GLY A 247 -10.41 20.37 -4.64
C GLY A 247 -9.24 21.10 -5.26
N ILE A 248 -8.51 21.85 -4.44
CA ILE A 248 -7.33 22.62 -4.83
C ILE A 248 -6.14 22.18 -3.99
N SER A 249 -5.05 21.81 -4.64
CA SER A 249 -3.74 21.64 -4.01
C SER A 249 -2.89 22.88 -4.30
N LEU A 250 -2.46 23.56 -3.26
CA LEU A 250 -1.50 24.67 -3.27
C LEU A 250 -0.23 24.32 -2.50
N CYS A 251 -0.07 23.05 -2.14
CA CYS A 251 1.00 22.58 -1.28
C CYS A 251 2.39 22.95 -1.83
N GLY A 252 3.28 23.47 -0.98
CA GLY A 252 4.62 23.93 -1.38
C GLY A 252 4.66 25.16 -2.29
N SER A 253 3.52 25.75 -2.66
CA SER A 253 3.49 26.97 -3.47
C SER A 253 3.90 28.23 -2.68
N LYS A 254 4.03 29.36 -3.38
CA LYS A 254 4.40 30.67 -2.78
C LYS A 254 3.21 31.52 -2.35
N ILE A 255 2.02 30.92 -2.23
CA ILE A 255 0.79 31.60 -1.80
C ILE A 255 0.98 32.18 -0.39
N LYS A 256 0.44 33.39 -0.18
CA LYS A 256 0.51 34.10 1.11
C LYS A 256 -0.86 34.44 1.68
N ASN A 257 -1.84 34.69 0.81
CA ASN A 257 -3.22 35.05 1.15
C ASN A 257 -4.16 34.32 0.18
N LEU A 258 -5.39 34.09 0.62
CA LEU A 258 -6.49 33.56 -0.18
C LEU A 258 -7.54 34.65 -0.43
N PRO A 259 -8.40 34.52 -1.45
CA PRO A 259 -9.60 35.35 -1.63
C PRO A 259 -10.55 35.26 -0.44
N ASP A 260 -11.26 36.35 -0.13
CA ASP A 260 -12.10 36.45 1.08
C ASP A 260 -13.28 35.47 1.09
N ASN A 261 -13.87 35.17 -0.07
CA ASN A 261 -15.06 34.32 -0.22
C ASN A 261 -14.76 32.99 -0.95
N LEU A 262 -13.55 32.45 -0.80
CA LEU A 262 -13.17 31.20 -1.44
C LEU A 262 -14.00 30.02 -0.88
N THR A 263 -14.69 29.29 -1.77
CA THR A 263 -15.45 28.09 -1.43
C THR A 263 -14.87 26.88 -2.14
N ILE A 264 -14.57 25.80 -1.40
CA ILE A 264 -14.01 24.55 -1.90
C ILE A 264 -14.88 23.38 -1.44
N ASN A 265 -15.43 22.61 -2.38
CA ASN A 265 -16.37 21.53 -2.04
C ASN A 265 -15.72 20.29 -1.43
N HIS A 266 -14.44 20.04 -1.73
CA HIS A 266 -13.72 18.89 -1.18
C HIS A 266 -12.48 19.34 -0.43
N CYS A 267 -11.29 19.17 -1.02
CA CYS A 267 -10.03 19.36 -0.32
C CYS A 267 -9.40 20.70 -0.69
N LEU A 268 -8.94 21.46 0.32
CA LEU A 268 -8.02 22.58 0.15
C LEU A 268 -6.71 22.24 0.84
N ASP A 269 -5.66 21.99 0.06
CA ASP A 269 -4.33 21.69 0.58
C ASP A 269 -3.41 22.92 0.48
N LEU A 270 -3.05 23.48 1.63
CA LEU A 270 -2.14 24.61 1.76
C LEU A 270 -0.84 24.20 2.45
N GLY A 271 -0.55 22.90 2.50
CA GLY A 271 0.61 22.35 3.20
C GLY A 271 1.92 23.02 2.77
N PHE A 272 2.81 23.30 3.73
CA PHE A 272 4.12 23.91 3.47
C PHE A 272 4.09 25.25 2.70
N THR A 273 2.96 25.94 2.67
CA THR A 273 2.86 27.29 2.09
C THR A 273 3.26 28.37 3.09
N LYS A 274 3.40 29.62 2.61
CA LYS A 274 3.73 30.79 3.43
C LYS A 274 2.49 31.51 3.98
N ILE A 275 1.34 30.84 3.99
CA ILE A 275 0.10 31.42 4.50
C ILE A 275 0.21 31.63 6.02
N LYS A 276 -0.22 32.81 6.48
CA LYS A 276 -0.15 33.22 7.90
C LYS A 276 -1.52 33.37 8.54
N LYS A 277 -2.54 33.65 7.74
CA LYS A 277 -3.94 33.88 8.13
C LYS A 277 -4.85 33.33 7.04
N LEU A 278 -6.00 32.82 7.46
CA LEU A 278 -7.10 32.44 6.56
C LEU A 278 -8.09 33.61 6.47
N PRO A 279 -8.84 33.74 5.35
CA PRO A 279 -9.93 34.70 5.27
C PRO A 279 -11.10 34.26 6.16
N ASP A 280 -11.91 35.23 6.61
CA ASP A 280 -13.00 35.00 7.58
C ASP A 280 -14.12 34.11 7.02
N ASN A 281 -14.42 34.20 5.72
CA ASN A 281 -15.51 33.48 5.05
C ASN A 281 -15.03 32.29 4.20
N LEU A 282 -13.86 31.72 4.50
CA LEU A 282 -13.36 30.52 3.81
C LEU A 282 -14.27 29.31 4.10
N ILE A 283 -14.86 28.70 3.08
CA ILE A 283 -15.66 27.47 3.23
C ILE A 283 -14.93 26.31 2.56
N VAL A 284 -14.69 25.21 3.29
CA VAL A 284 -14.06 23.99 2.76
C VAL A 284 -14.86 22.77 3.20
N ASN A 285 -15.87 22.37 2.44
CA ASN A 285 -16.82 21.31 2.86
C ASN A 285 -16.15 19.95 3.18
N GLY A 286 -14.99 19.67 2.57
CA GLY A 286 -14.17 18.48 2.88
C GLY A 286 -13.03 18.78 3.86
N TYR A 287 -11.80 18.55 3.40
CA TYR A 287 -10.59 18.58 4.22
C TYR A 287 -9.78 19.85 3.95
N LEU A 288 -9.59 20.69 4.97
CA LEU A 288 -8.58 21.75 4.99
C LEU A 288 -7.24 21.27 5.57
N ARG A 289 -6.19 21.24 4.75
CA ARG A 289 -4.82 20.92 5.17
C ARG A 289 -3.96 22.19 5.26
N LEU A 290 -3.46 22.45 6.46
CA LEU A 290 -2.58 23.58 6.80
C LEU A 290 -1.23 23.08 7.36
N HIS A 291 -0.91 21.80 7.14
CA HIS A 291 0.27 21.17 7.69
C HIS A 291 1.55 21.93 7.31
N GLY A 292 2.42 22.22 8.28
CA GLY A 292 3.68 22.93 8.02
C GLY A 292 3.54 24.39 7.57
N THR A 293 2.35 25.00 7.67
CA THR A 293 2.16 26.44 7.39
C THR A 293 2.62 27.33 8.54
N GLU A 294 2.70 28.64 8.28
CA GLU A 294 3.02 29.66 9.28
C GLU A 294 1.80 30.17 10.07
N VAL A 295 0.65 29.49 9.97
CA VAL A 295 -0.57 29.85 10.71
C VAL A 295 -0.32 29.75 12.21
N LYS A 296 -0.60 30.84 12.93
CA LYS A 296 -0.42 30.96 14.39
C LYS A 296 -1.73 30.93 15.18
N LYS A 297 -2.83 31.31 14.54
CA LYS A 297 -4.17 31.38 15.12
C LYS A 297 -5.20 31.04 14.04
N LEU A 298 -6.24 30.33 14.43
CA LEU A 298 -7.52 30.32 13.71
C LEU A 298 -8.36 31.48 14.25
N LEU A 299 -9.15 32.15 13.41
CA LEU A 299 -9.89 33.34 13.84
C LEU A 299 -11.10 32.91 14.70
N LYS A 300 -11.47 33.71 15.70
CA LYS A 300 -12.59 33.41 16.61
C LYS A 300 -13.94 33.35 15.88
N HIS A 301 -14.05 34.07 14.77
CA HIS A 301 -15.21 34.15 13.88
C HIS A 301 -14.92 33.61 12.49
N SER A 302 -13.79 32.93 12.27
CA SER A 302 -13.60 32.30 10.96
C SER A 302 -14.67 31.24 10.82
N ASN A 303 -15.60 31.45 9.90
CA ASN A 303 -16.55 30.46 9.41
C ASN A 303 -15.82 29.41 8.56
N VAL A 304 -14.60 29.01 8.97
CA VAL A 304 -13.84 27.93 8.36
C VAL A 304 -14.55 26.64 8.71
N GLN A 305 -15.57 26.37 7.93
CA GLN A 305 -16.34 25.15 7.95
C GLN A 305 -15.55 24.12 7.18
N CYS A 306 -15.11 23.08 7.88
CA CYS A 306 -14.52 21.91 7.26
C CYS A 306 -14.88 20.64 8.02
N SER A 307 -15.07 19.55 7.28
CA SER A 307 -15.33 18.27 7.91
C SER A 307 -14.08 17.74 8.60
N SER A 308 -12.91 17.88 7.98
CA SER A 308 -11.62 17.52 8.58
C SER A 308 -10.60 18.67 8.52
N LEU A 309 -9.73 18.75 9.53
CA LEU A 309 -8.72 19.81 9.66
C LEU A 309 -7.35 19.25 10.02
N GLY A 310 -6.32 19.71 9.30
CA GLY A 310 -4.95 19.24 9.46
C GLY A 310 -4.03 20.41 9.76
N LEU A 311 -3.53 20.49 11.00
CA LEU A 311 -2.68 21.56 11.50
C LEU A 311 -1.28 21.06 11.91
N GLY A 312 -0.92 19.83 11.55
CA GLY A 312 0.36 19.26 11.98
C GLY A 312 1.56 20.13 11.61
N ILE A 313 2.61 20.15 12.44
CA ILE A 313 3.84 20.94 12.23
C ILE A 313 3.60 22.48 12.18
N THR A 314 2.40 22.98 12.47
CA THR A 314 2.15 24.44 12.58
C THR A 314 2.58 25.00 13.93
N LYS A 315 2.64 26.34 14.02
CA LYS A 315 2.97 27.08 15.26
C LYS A 315 1.75 27.41 16.12
N ILE A 316 0.59 26.80 15.85
CA ILE A 316 -0.65 27.06 16.58
C ILE A 316 -0.52 26.63 18.05
N LYS A 317 -1.09 27.44 18.95
CA LYS A 317 -1.03 27.24 20.41
C LYS A 317 -2.38 26.91 21.04
N GLN A 318 -3.48 27.24 20.37
CA GLN A 318 -4.84 27.06 20.85
C GLN A 318 -5.81 26.92 19.67
N LEU A 319 -6.87 26.14 19.85
CA LEU A 319 -8.01 26.09 18.95
C LEU A 319 -9.09 27.08 19.41
N PRO A 320 -9.97 27.57 18.52
CA PRO A 320 -11.19 28.27 18.91
C PRO A 320 -12.10 27.39 19.76
N ALA A 321 -12.83 27.99 20.71
CA ALA A 321 -13.74 27.25 21.59
C ALA A 321 -14.93 26.63 20.84
N ASN A 322 -15.35 27.26 19.74
CA ASN A 322 -16.46 26.87 18.89
C ASN A 322 -16.00 26.24 17.56
N ILE A 323 -14.90 25.49 17.57
CA ILE A 323 -14.38 24.86 16.33
C ILE A 323 -15.39 23.84 15.77
N GLU A 324 -15.78 24.00 14.50
CA GLU A 324 -16.81 23.16 13.84
C GLU A 324 -16.23 21.97 13.04
N VAL A 325 -15.17 21.33 13.54
CA VAL A 325 -14.61 20.14 12.89
C VAL A 325 -15.34 18.89 13.39
N LYS A 326 -16.08 18.21 12.51
CA LYS A 326 -16.94 17.07 12.88
C LYS A 326 -16.34 15.69 12.57
N ASN A 327 -15.46 15.59 11.58
CA ASN A 327 -14.90 14.31 11.13
C ASN A 327 -13.55 14.04 11.80
N SER A 328 -12.43 14.57 11.27
CA SER A 328 -11.09 14.27 11.81
C SER A 328 -10.23 15.52 12.05
N LEU A 329 -9.39 15.47 13.08
CA LEU A 329 -8.51 16.57 13.49
C LEU A 329 -7.07 16.09 13.70
N TYR A 330 -6.14 16.61 12.88
CA TYR A 330 -4.74 16.18 12.89
C TYR A 330 -3.82 17.31 13.39
N LEU A 331 -3.26 17.16 14.59
CA LEU A 331 -2.55 18.20 15.34
C LEU A 331 -1.11 17.84 15.68
N SER A 332 -0.55 16.79 15.09
CA SER A 332 0.79 16.29 15.42
C SER A 332 1.86 17.39 15.36
N TYR A 333 2.78 17.40 16.32
CA TYR A 333 3.86 18.40 16.41
C TYR A 333 3.41 19.87 16.57
N THR A 334 2.16 20.14 16.95
CA THR A 334 1.72 21.51 17.29
C THR A 334 2.12 21.89 18.72
N LYS A 335 1.89 23.16 19.09
CA LYS A 335 2.14 23.69 20.45
C LYS A 335 0.86 23.78 21.29
N ILE A 336 -0.19 23.09 20.88
CA ILE A 336 -1.48 23.06 21.60
C ILE A 336 -1.29 22.42 22.98
N LYS A 337 -1.89 23.05 24.00
CA LYS A 337 -1.82 22.55 25.39
C LYS A 337 -3.15 22.01 25.92
N GLN A 338 -4.26 22.42 25.30
CA GLN A 338 -5.63 22.11 25.69
C GLN A 338 -6.50 22.05 24.42
N LEU A 339 -7.51 21.18 24.45
CA LEU A 339 -8.56 21.11 23.44
C LEU A 339 -9.82 21.82 23.95
N PRO A 340 -10.73 22.26 23.06
CA PRO A 340 -12.04 22.79 23.46
C PRO A 340 -12.89 21.75 24.20
N ASP A 341 -13.67 22.19 25.19
CA ASP A 341 -14.41 21.30 26.10
C ASP A 341 -15.51 20.49 25.40
N ASN A 342 -16.10 21.04 24.33
CA ASN A 342 -17.18 20.45 23.54
C ASN A 342 -16.69 19.70 22.29
N LEU A 343 -15.39 19.40 22.19
CA LEU A 343 -14.85 18.69 21.04
C LEU A 343 -15.36 17.23 21.01
N GLY A 344 -15.99 16.86 19.89
CA GLY A 344 -16.39 15.49 19.57
C GLY A 344 -16.20 15.23 18.08
N LEU A 345 -15.67 14.06 17.73
CA LEU A 345 -15.26 13.73 16.37
C LEU A 345 -15.84 12.38 15.94
N LYS A 346 -16.38 12.31 14.72
CA LYS A 346 -16.84 11.05 14.11
C LYS A 346 -15.68 10.20 13.56
N GLY A 347 -14.57 10.84 13.20
CA GLY A 347 -13.35 10.21 12.72
C GLY A 347 -12.22 10.34 13.74
N ASP A 348 -11.02 10.63 13.27
CA ASP A 348 -9.78 10.48 14.04
C ASP A 348 -9.32 11.77 14.73
N LEU A 349 -8.58 11.59 15.82
CA LEU A 349 -7.84 12.65 16.49
C LEU A 349 -6.37 12.25 16.68
N THR A 350 -5.47 12.98 16.02
CA THR A 350 -4.02 12.76 16.16
C THR A 350 -3.35 13.91 16.89
N LEU A 351 -2.75 13.62 18.04
CA LEU A 351 -2.07 14.55 18.96
C LEU A 351 -0.61 14.16 19.19
N ARG A 352 -0.01 13.37 18.29
CA ARG A 352 1.36 12.87 18.42
C ARG A 352 2.38 13.99 18.63
N TYR A 353 3.24 13.86 19.64
CA TYR A 353 4.22 14.89 20.07
C TYR A 353 3.64 16.25 20.48
N VAL A 354 2.35 16.34 20.81
CA VAL A 354 1.72 17.58 21.31
C VAL A 354 1.94 17.71 22.83
N PRO A 355 2.26 18.90 23.37
CA PRO A 355 2.50 19.09 24.80
C PRO A 355 1.21 19.15 25.66
N ILE A 356 0.16 18.44 25.24
CA ILE A 356 -1.11 18.32 25.93
C ILE A 356 -0.95 17.49 27.21
N LYS A 357 -1.66 17.89 28.28
CA LYS A 357 -1.59 17.24 29.60
C LYS A 357 -2.90 16.58 30.03
N LYS A 358 -4.04 17.03 29.49
CA LYS A 358 -5.39 16.57 29.80
C LYS A 358 -6.26 16.67 28.55
N LEU A 359 -7.27 15.80 28.47
CA LEU A 359 -8.33 15.86 27.46
C LEU A 359 -9.61 16.45 28.09
N PRO A 360 -10.55 16.97 27.28
CA PRO A 360 -11.89 17.33 27.73
C PRO A 360 -12.64 16.13 28.32
N ASP A 361 -13.46 16.36 29.34
CA ASP A 361 -14.13 15.28 30.09
C ASP A 361 -15.13 14.47 29.24
N ASN A 362 -15.77 15.11 28.26
CA ASN A 362 -16.81 14.51 27.41
C ASN A 362 -16.32 14.17 25.99
N LEU A 363 -15.00 14.07 25.79
CA LEU A 363 -14.42 13.77 24.48
C LEU A 363 -14.90 12.41 23.96
N THR A 364 -15.50 12.42 22.75
CA THR A 364 -15.89 11.20 22.03
C THR A 364 -15.19 11.19 20.68
N ILE A 365 -14.54 10.06 20.36
CA ILE A 365 -13.82 9.82 19.11
C ILE A 365 -14.41 8.58 18.41
N GLY A 366 -14.99 8.78 17.24
CA GLY A 366 -15.58 7.71 16.43
C GLY A 366 -14.56 6.86 15.66
N GLY A 367 -13.36 7.39 15.42
CA GLY A 367 -12.22 6.68 14.83
C GLY A 367 -11.08 6.44 15.81
N ASP A 368 -9.86 6.67 15.35
CA ASP A 368 -8.64 6.44 16.13
C ASP A 368 -8.23 7.67 16.97
N LEU A 369 -7.69 7.43 18.16
CA LEU A 369 -7.12 8.44 19.04
C LEU A 369 -5.62 8.18 19.26
N ASP A 370 -4.77 9.00 18.64
CA ASP A 370 -3.32 8.94 18.80
C ASP A 370 -2.81 10.05 19.73
N LEU A 371 -2.39 9.64 20.93
CA LEU A 371 -1.79 10.44 21.99
C LEU A 371 -0.32 10.06 22.22
N SER A 372 0.32 9.39 21.26
CA SER A 372 1.70 8.94 21.37
C SER A 372 2.67 10.10 21.60
N CYS A 373 3.67 9.86 22.45
CA CYS A 373 4.69 10.84 22.83
C CYS A 373 4.13 12.16 23.40
N THR A 374 2.93 12.16 23.99
CA THR A 374 2.36 13.33 24.67
C THR A 374 2.74 13.39 26.15
N ARG A 375 2.34 14.48 26.83
CA ARG A 375 2.54 14.66 28.27
C ARG A 375 1.31 14.29 29.10
N ILE A 376 0.35 13.56 28.52
CA ILE A 376 -0.88 13.17 29.21
C ILE A 376 -0.55 12.24 30.39
N GLU A 377 -1.17 12.51 31.55
CA GLU A 377 -0.95 11.70 32.77
C GLU A 377 -2.19 10.89 33.17
N THR A 378 -3.38 11.37 32.79
CA THR A 378 -4.70 10.78 33.06
C THR A 378 -5.61 10.96 31.86
N LEU A 379 -6.56 10.04 31.67
CA LEU A 379 -7.65 10.16 30.71
C LEU A 379 -8.96 10.49 31.44
N PRO A 380 -9.95 11.11 30.77
CA PRO A 380 -11.31 11.25 31.28
C PRO A 380 -11.95 9.89 31.59
N GLU A 381 -12.79 9.81 32.63
CA GLU A 381 -13.45 8.55 33.02
C GLU A 381 -14.45 8.04 31.97
N ASN A 382 -15.06 8.94 31.19
CA ASN A 382 -16.08 8.63 30.19
C ASN A 382 -15.54 8.68 28.75
N LEU A 383 -14.21 8.61 28.56
CA LEU A 383 -13.61 8.63 27.23
C LEU A 383 -14.09 7.43 26.39
N LYS A 384 -14.64 7.71 25.21
CA LYS A 384 -15.05 6.70 24.23
C LYS A 384 -14.22 6.82 22.96
N VAL A 385 -13.59 5.70 22.58
CA VAL A 385 -12.83 5.57 21.33
C VAL A 385 -13.35 4.35 20.59
N ALA A 386 -13.98 4.54 19.43
CA ALA A 386 -14.50 3.42 18.64
C ALA A 386 -13.41 2.67 17.86
N GLY A 387 -12.30 3.32 17.52
CA GLY A 387 -11.13 2.69 16.89
C GLY A 387 -10.02 2.35 17.90
N ASN A 388 -8.78 2.59 17.47
CA ASN A 388 -7.56 2.34 18.22
C ASN A 388 -7.23 3.50 19.17
N LEU A 389 -6.66 3.18 20.34
CA LEU A 389 -6.14 4.14 21.30
C LEU A 389 -4.63 3.97 21.45
N ASN A 390 -3.86 4.89 20.88
CA ASN A 390 -2.40 4.91 21.02
C ASN A 390 -1.96 5.91 22.10
N LEU A 391 -1.37 5.40 23.18
CA LEU A 391 -0.82 6.16 24.30
C LEU A 391 0.69 5.95 24.46
N SER A 392 1.33 5.34 23.47
CA SER A 392 2.73 4.95 23.53
C SER A 392 3.66 6.08 23.90
N SER A 393 4.65 5.77 24.75
CA SER A 393 5.66 6.72 25.23
C SER A 393 5.08 8.00 25.85
N SER A 394 3.81 7.99 26.29
CA SER A 394 3.20 9.08 27.05
C SER A 394 3.56 9.02 28.53
N LYS A 395 3.12 10.02 29.31
CA LYS A 395 3.32 10.06 30.77
C LYS A 395 2.20 9.36 31.55
N LEU A 396 1.32 8.63 30.89
CA LEU A 396 0.14 8.01 31.49
C LEU A 396 0.52 7.11 32.67
N LYS A 397 -0.20 7.27 33.78
CA LYS A 397 0.05 6.52 35.03
C LYS A 397 -1.02 5.46 35.33
N LYS A 398 -2.26 5.68 34.88
CA LYS A 398 -3.44 4.83 35.13
C LYS A 398 -4.43 4.96 33.97
N LEU A 399 -5.20 3.91 33.72
CA LEU A 399 -6.38 3.95 32.85
C LEU A 399 -7.64 4.29 33.68
N PRO A 400 -8.66 4.91 33.05
CA PRO A 400 -9.97 5.11 33.67
C PRO A 400 -10.70 3.77 33.84
N LYS A 401 -11.63 3.70 34.79
CA LYS A 401 -12.29 2.42 35.15
C LYS A 401 -13.14 1.87 34.01
N ASN A 402 -13.85 2.74 33.31
CA ASN A 402 -14.85 2.38 32.31
C ASN A 402 -14.37 2.66 30.87
N LEU A 403 -13.06 2.49 30.63
CA LEU A 403 -12.47 2.73 29.31
C LEU A 403 -13.06 1.76 28.27
N HIS A 404 -13.65 2.31 27.21
CA HIS A 404 -14.13 1.55 26.07
C HIS A 404 -13.31 1.86 24.82
N ILE A 405 -12.72 0.82 24.23
CA ILE A 405 -11.90 0.87 23.01
C ILE A 405 -12.41 -0.21 22.06
N GLY A 406 -12.72 0.16 20.83
CA GLY A 406 -13.21 -0.81 19.83
C GLY A 406 -12.11 -1.59 19.12
N GLY A 407 -10.87 -1.08 19.08
CA GLY A 407 -9.71 -1.72 18.47
C GLY A 407 -8.54 -1.96 19.44
N ASP A 408 -7.34 -1.56 19.00
CA ASP A 408 -6.08 -1.77 19.70
C ASP A 408 -5.86 -0.77 20.85
N LEU A 409 -5.16 -1.20 21.89
CA LEU A 409 -4.68 -0.36 22.98
C LEU A 409 -3.15 -0.43 23.07
N ASP A 410 -2.48 0.62 22.61
CA ASP A 410 -1.02 0.74 22.69
C ASP A 410 -0.61 1.56 23.92
N LEU A 411 0.02 0.90 24.90
CA LEU A 411 0.57 1.48 26.11
C LEU A 411 2.09 1.33 26.18
N HIS A 412 2.76 1.04 25.06
CA HIS A 412 4.18 0.73 25.05
C HIS A 412 4.98 1.87 25.68
N ASN A 413 5.98 1.54 26.51
CA ASN A 413 6.87 2.51 27.17
C ASN A 413 6.13 3.63 27.96
N THR A 414 4.93 3.35 28.46
CA THR A 414 4.23 4.26 29.39
C THR A 414 4.65 4.03 30.85
N LYS A 415 4.19 4.89 31.77
CA LYS A 415 4.46 4.77 33.21
C LYS A 415 3.40 3.95 33.97
N ILE A 416 2.55 3.24 33.24
CA ILE A 416 1.47 2.47 33.85
C ILE A 416 2.01 1.35 34.73
N LYS A 417 1.36 1.16 35.89
CA LYS A 417 1.76 0.16 36.90
C LYS A 417 0.71 -0.91 37.16
N LYS A 418 -0.54 -0.64 36.79
CA LYS A 418 -1.71 -1.51 36.97
C LYS A 418 -2.71 -1.25 35.85
N ILE A 419 -3.41 -2.29 35.45
CA ILE A 419 -4.60 -2.26 34.58
C ILE A 419 -5.79 -2.68 35.45
N GLN A 420 -6.98 -2.19 35.15
CA GLN A 420 -8.22 -2.51 35.84
C GLN A 420 -8.72 -3.92 35.51
N ASP A 421 -9.45 -4.53 36.45
CA ASP A 421 -10.12 -5.81 36.25
C ASP A 421 -11.19 -5.72 35.16
N ASN A 422 -11.41 -6.83 34.45
CA ASN A 422 -12.39 -6.96 33.36
C ASN A 422 -12.12 -6.04 32.15
N LEU A 423 -10.86 -5.65 31.91
CA LEU A 423 -10.51 -4.96 30.67
C LEU A 423 -10.71 -5.91 29.48
N ASN A 424 -11.52 -5.48 28.52
CA ASN A 424 -11.71 -6.15 27.24
C ASN A 424 -11.05 -5.31 26.14
N VAL A 425 -10.11 -5.92 25.41
CA VAL A 425 -9.47 -5.33 24.22
C VAL A 425 -9.83 -6.19 23.00
N ASN A 426 -10.67 -5.64 22.13
CA ASN A 426 -11.14 -6.31 20.91
C ASN A 426 -10.05 -6.43 19.82
N GLY A 427 -8.89 -5.81 20.01
CA GLY A 427 -7.71 -5.93 19.16
C GLY A 427 -6.47 -6.39 19.94
N THR A 428 -5.36 -5.73 19.69
CA THR A 428 -4.05 -5.95 20.33
C THR A 428 -3.87 -5.07 21.57
N LEU A 429 -3.27 -5.63 22.62
CA LEU A 429 -2.86 -4.91 23.83
C LEU A 429 -1.33 -4.87 23.92
N ASP A 430 -0.76 -3.70 23.67
CA ASP A 430 0.70 -3.50 23.80
C ASP A 430 1.07 -2.91 25.17
N LEU A 431 1.72 -3.72 26.01
CA LEU A 431 2.26 -3.34 27.31
C LEU A 431 3.80 -3.41 27.33
N TYR A 432 4.45 -3.48 26.17
CA TYR A 432 5.90 -3.58 26.01
C TYR A 432 6.63 -2.48 26.79
N ARG A 433 7.67 -2.87 27.54
CA ARG A 433 8.49 -1.96 28.36
C ARG A 433 7.70 -1.11 29.39
N THR A 434 6.49 -1.53 29.78
CA THR A 434 5.76 -0.87 30.88
C THR A 434 6.24 -1.36 32.25
N LYS A 435 5.77 -0.70 33.33
CA LYS A 435 6.14 -1.02 34.72
C LYS A 435 5.14 -1.91 35.44
N ILE A 436 4.22 -2.55 34.70
CA ILE A 436 3.23 -3.47 35.26
C ILE A 436 3.91 -4.66 35.95
N LYS A 437 3.36 -5.07 37.09
CA LYS A 437 3.86 -6.20 37.88
C LYS A 437 2.92 -7.41 37.89
N LYS A 438 1.64 -7.18 37.60
CA LYS A 438 0.56 -8.16 37.56
C LYS A 438 -0.45 -7.72 36.50
N LEU A 439 -1.03 -8.69 35.81
CA LEU A 439 -2.19 -8.49 34.95
C LEU A 439 -3.47 -8.49 35.81
N PRO A 440 -4.54 -7.84 35.33
CA PRO A 440 -5.84 -7.83 36.00
C PRO A 440 -6.56 -9.18 35.85
N LYS A 441 -7.58 -9.41 36.70
CA LYS A 441 -8.50 -10.54 36.53
C LYS A 441 -9.39 -10.33 35.31
N ASN A 442 -9.81 -11.43 34.70
CA ASN A 442 -10.67 -11.47 33.51
C ASN A 442 -10.18 -10.58 32.36
N LEU A 443 -8.86 -10.53 32.14
CA LEU A 443 -8.30 -9.84 30.98
C LEU A 443 -8.61 -10.65 29.72
N PHE A 444 -9.30 -10.02 28.77
CA PHE A 444 -9.53 -10.56 27.44
C PHE A 444 -8.82 -9.70 26.38
N VAL A 445 -8.04 -10.36 25.53
CA VAL A 445 -7.38 -9.77 24.36
C VAL A 445 -7.68 -10.65 23.16
N LYS A 446 -8.33 -10.08 22.15
CA LYS A 446 -8.71 -10.85 20.96
C LYS A 446 -7.51 -11.25 20.12
N ASN A 447 -6.60 -10.30 19.85
CA ASN A 447 -5.46 -10.55 18.99
C ASN A 447 -4.22 -10.84 19.83
N GLU A 448 -3.27 -9.91 19.89
CA GLU A 448 -1.95 -10.13 20.47
C GLU A 448 -1.80 -9.39 21.82
N LEU A 449 -1.08 -10.01 22.75
CA LEU A 449 -0.73 -9.43 24.05
C LEU A 449 0.79 -9.29 24.17
N PHE A 450 1.29 -8.06 24.13
CA PHE A 450 2.71 -7.77 24.29
C PHE A 450 3.09 -7.46 25.73
N LEU A 451 3.85 -8.36 26.36
CA LEU A 451 4.36 -8.25 27.73
C LEU A 451 5.89 -8.34 27.80
N SER A 452 6.56 -8.34 26.67
CA SER A 452 8.02 -8.37 26.61
C SER A 452 8.63 -7.18 27.34
N ASN A 453 9.75 -7.41 28.05
CA ASN A 453 10.41 -6.42 28.91
C ASN A 453 9.52 -5.80 30.02
N THR A 454 8.49 -6.51 30.49
CA THR A 454 7.70 -6.10 31.67
C THR A 454 8.20 -6.75 32.96
N ARG A 455 7.63 -6.33 34.10
CA ARG A 455 7.94 -6.89 35.43
C ARG A 455 6.90 -7.91 35.91
N VAL A 456 6.08 -8.43 35.00
CA VAL A 456 5.10 -9.48 35.29
C VAL A 456 5.84 -10.76 35.67
N LYS A 457 5.48 -11.36 36.82
CA LYS A 457 6.10 -12.60 37.32
C LYS A 457 5.24 -13.84 37.11
N THR A 458 3.92 -13.65 37.04
CA THR A 458 2.90 -14.69 36.86
C THR A 458 1.75 -14.13 36.04
N LEU A 459 1.11 -14.96 35.23
CA LEU A 459 -0.16 -14.64 34.59
C LEU A 459 -1.33 -15.14 35.45
N PRO A 460 -2.50 -14.50 35.42
CA PRO A 460 -3.67 -14.98 36.13
C PRO A 460 -4.28 -16.18 35.37
N SER A 461 -4.92 -17.10 36.10
CA SER A 461 -5.44 -18.36 35.54
C SER A 461 -6.65 -18.19 34.62
N ASP A 462 -7.30 -17.03 34.69
CA ASP A 462 -8.45 -16.63 33.89
C ASP A 462 -8.07 -15.76 32.67
N LEU A 463 -6.77 -15.60 32.38
CA LEU A 463 -6.30 -14.85 31.21
C LEU A 463 -6.81 -15.50 29.92
N LYS A 464 -7.41 -14.69 29.03
CA LYS A 464 -7.83 -15.11 27.69
C LYS A 464 -7.15 -14.26 26.63
N VAL A 465 -6.35 -14.92 25.79
CA VAL A 465 -5.73 -14.34 24.59
C VAL A 465 -6.03 -15.28 23.44
N GLU A 466 -6.71 -14.81 22.39
CA GLU A 466 -7.02 -15.70 21.25
C GLU A 466 -5.86 -15.80 20.25
N GLY A 467 -5.04 -14.75 20.11
CA GLY A 467 -3.83 -14.74 19.29
C GLY A 467 -2.56 -15.01 20.10
N ASP A 468 -1.56 -14.14 19.94
CA ASP A 468 -0.18 -14.40 20.37
C ASP A 468 0.14 -13.77 21.72
N LEU A 469 0.99 -14.45 22.47
CA LEU A 469 1.44 -14.01 23.79
C LEU A 469 2.96 -13.80 23.79
N TRP A 470 3.36 -12.53 23.84
CA TRP A 470 4.77 -12.14 23.82
C TRP A 470 5.28 -11.85 25.22
N LEU A 471 6.13 -12.73 25.76
CA LEU A 471 6.71 -12.64 27.11
C LEU A 471 8.24 -12.55 27.09
N SER A 472 8.86 -12.39 25.93
CA SER A 472 10.31 -12.41 25.78
C SER A 472 10.99 -11.36 26.67
N SER A 473 12.10 -11.76 27.30
CA SER A 473 12.87 -10.92 28.23
C SER A 473 12.06 -10.35 29.41
N SER A 474 10.86 -10.89 29.71
CA SER A 474 10.06 -10.50 30.87
C SER A 474 10.55 -11.16 32.17
N SER A 475 10.00 -10.71 33.29
CA SER A 475 10.29 -11.30 34.62
C SER A 475 9.46 -12.56 34.94
N ILE A 476 8.81 -13.18 33.95
CA ILE A 476 7.92 -14.33 34.15
C ILE A 476 8.68 -15.50 34.79
N LYS A 477 8.09 -16.10 35.83
CA LYS A 477 8.66 -17.24 36.56
C LYS A 477 7.80 -18.50 36.47
N LYS A 478 6.49 -18.35 36.31
CA LYS A 478 5.52 -19.43 36.19
C LYS A 478 4.35 -18.98 35.30
N LEU A 479 3.88 -19.90 34.46
CA LEU A 479 2.63 -19.79 33.72
C LEU A 479 1.52 -20.55 34.47
N PRO A 480 0.23 -20.17 34.30
CA PRO A 480 -0.89 -20.89 34.89
C PRO A 480 -1.08 -22.25 34.21
N ASP A 481 -1.54 -23.23 35.00
CA ASP A 481 -1.95 -24.53 34.47
C ASP A 481 -3.17 -24.38 33.56
N ASN A 482 -3.26 -25.23 32.54
CA ASN A 482 -4.30 -25.22 31.50
C ASN A 482 -4.32 -23.96 30.62
N LEU A 483 -3.19 -23.27 30.47
CA LEU A 483 -3.06 -22.15 29.53
C LEU A 483 -3.24 -22.65 28.09
N LYS A 484 -4.23 -22.11 27.37
CA LYS A 484 -4.51 -22.45 25.96
C LYS A 484 -4.37 -21.21 25.10
N LEU A 485 -3.56 -21.30 24.05
CA LEU A 485 -3.33 -20.26 23.05
C LEU A 485 -3.53 -20.84 21.65
N ASN A 486 -4.38 -20.20 20.83
CA ASN A 486 -4.52 -20.56 19.42
C ASN A 486 -3.41 -19.94 18.55
N GLY A 487 -2.63 -19.02 19.11
CA GLY A 487 -1.47 -18.40 18.49
C GLY A 487 -0.13 -18.90 19.01
N ASP A 488 0.84 -18.00 18.99
CA ASP A 488 2.23 -18.23 19.36
C ASP A 488 2.49 -17.84 20.84
N LEU A 489 3.45 -18.52 21.47
CA LEU A 489 3.92 -18.23 22.82
C LEU A 489 5.44 -17.99 22.82
N TYR A 490 5.83 -16.74 23.08
CA TYR A 490 7.23 -16.32 23.05
C TYR A 490 7.77 -16.11 24.46
N LEU A 491 8.65 -17.01 24.91
CA LEU A 491 9.26 -17.01 26.26
C LEU A 491 10.77 -16.80 26.22
N GLN A 492 11.34 -16.38 25.08
CA GLN A 492 12.79 -16.26 24.93
C GLN A 492 13.40 -15.33 25.98
N ASP A 493 14.59 -15.66 26.46
CA ASP A 493 15.34 -14.86 27.44
C ASP A 493 14.60 -14.63 28.78
N THR A 494 13.70 -15.54 29.17
CA THR A 494 12.99 -15.48 30.46
C THR A 494 13.64 -16.40 31.51
N ASN A 495 13.33 -16.14 32.79
CA ASN A 495 13.81 -16.95 33.92
C ASN A 495 12.87 -18.12 34.29
N ILE A 496 11.91 -18.47 33.43
CA ILE A 496 10.97 -19.57 33.65
C ILE A 496 11.73 -20.90 33.73
N LYS A 497 11.37 -21.72 34.73
CA LYS A 497 12.05 -22.99 35.02
C LYS A 497 11.33 -24.22 34.47
N GLN A 498 10.01 -24.13 34.32
CA GLN A 498 9.14 -25.25 33.96
C GLN A 498 7.94 -24.71 33.19
N LEU A 499 7.47 -25.49 32.21
CA LEU A 499 6.17 -25.29 31.57
C LEU A 499 5.06 -25.81 32.52
N PRO A 500 3.86 -25.22 32.50
CA PRO A 500 2.76 -25.62 33.38
C PRO A 500 2.06 -26.88 32.85
N LYS A 501 1.20 -27.49 33.69
CA LYS A 501 0.38 -28.62 33.27
C LYS A 501 -0.61 -28.20 32.19
N ASN A 502 -0.89 -29.09 31.25
CA ASN A 502 -1.84 -28.94 30.15
C ASN A 502 -1.62 -27.64 29.33
N LEU A 503 -0.37 -27.24 29.11
CA LEU A 503 -0.07 -26.11 28.22
C LEU A 503 -0.40 -26.47 26.77
N PHE A 504 -1.24 -25.66 26.14
CA PHE A 504 -1.60 -25.80 24.73
C PHE A 504 -1.21 -24.54 23.95
N VAL A 505 -0.36 -24.69 22.93
CA VAL A 505 0.06 -23.62 22.01
C VAL A 505 -0.12 -24.11 20.58
N LYS A 506 -1.21 -23.72 19.91
CA LYS A 506 -1.57 -24.30 18.60
C LYS A 506 -0.49 -24.11 17.52
N ARG A 507 0.19 -22.96 17.53
CA ARG A 507 1.24 -22.63 16.56
C ARG A 507 2.62 -22.82 17.19
N GLN A 508 3.39 -21.76 17.41
CA GLN A 508 4.78 -21.84 17.82
C GLN A 508 4.98 -21.55 19.32
N LEU A 509 5.74 -22.42 19.99
CA LEU A 509 6.26 -22.24 21.35
C LEU A 509 7.76 -21.95 21.30
N SER A 510 8.18 -20.74 21.64
CA SER A 510 9.61 -20.40 21.71
C SER A 510 10.11 -20.30 23.14
N ILE A 511 10.99 -21.21 23.53
CA ILE A 511 11.58 -21.34 24.88
C ILE A 511 13.12 -21.27 24.87
N THR A 512 13.71 -20.69 23.83
CA THR A 512 15.16 -20.48 23.72
C THR A 512 15.69 -19.57 24.84
N ASN A 513 16.90 -19.85 25.29
CA ASN A 513 17.54 -19.16 26.42
C ASN A 513 16.68 -19.08 27.70
N THR A 514 15.91 -20.13 28.01
CA THR A 514 15.19 -20.27 29.28
C THR A 514 15.93 -21.22 30.24
N LYS A 515 15.36 -21.41 31.45
CA LYS A 515 15.81 -22.42 32.42
C LYS A 515 14.99 -23.71 32.35
N ILE A 516 14.15 -23.86 31.33
CA ILE A 516 13.38 -25.09 31.10
C ILE A 516 14.34 -26.19 30.67
N SER A 517 14.28 -27.32 31.36
CA SER A 517 15.08 -28.52 31.06
C SER A 517 14.25 -29.78 30.87
N VAL A 518 12.92 -29.70 31.00
CA VAL A 518 12.00 -30.83 30.87
C VAL A 518 10.74 -30.33 30.17
N LEU A 519 10.25 -31.09 29.19
CA LEU A 519 8.95 -30.88 28.54
C LEU A 519 7.91 -31.79 29.21
N PRO A 520 6.77 -31.27 29.73
CA PRO A 520 5.79 -32.11 30.42
C PRO A 520 5.00 -32.99 29.42
N GLU A 521 4.58 -34.17 29.85
CA GLU A 521 3.91 -35.17 28.98
C GLU A 521 2.55 -34.67 28.43
N ASP A 522 1.92 -33.74 29.14
CA ASP A 522 0.65 -33.12 28.76
C ASP A 522 0.82 -31.86 27.89
N LEU A 523 2.05 -31.54 27.48
CA LEU A 523 2.35 -30.40 26.60
C LEU A 523 1.81 -30.64 25.18
N MET A 524 1.08 -29.67 24.66
CA MET A 524 0.60 -29.66 23.27
C MET A 524 1.13 -28.43 22.54
N PHE A 525 1.81 -28.63 21.42
CA PHE A 525 2.32 -27.54 20.58
C PHE A 525 2.29 -27.90 19.09
N GLY A 526 2.23 -26.91 18.20
CA GLY A 526 2.40 -27.11 16.76
C GLY A 526 3.88 -27.17 16.35
N SER A 527 4.63 -26.14 16.73
CA SER A 527 6.08 -26.07 16.56
C SER A 527 6.76 -25.56 17.84
N ILE A 528 8.01 -25.95 18.08
CA ILE A 528 8.79 -25.57 19.25
C ILE A 528 10.21 -25.14 18.88
N GLU A 529 10.60 -23.97 19.37
CA GLU A 529 11.95 -23.43 19.27
C GLU A 529 12.61 -23.52 20.65
N LEU A 530 13.70 -24.27 20.79
CA LEU A 530 14.29 -24.60 22.09
C LEU A 530 15.81 -24.76 22.06
N ASP A 531 16.44 -24.64 23.23
CA ASP A 531 17.85 -24.96 23.42
C ASP A 531 18.02 -26.49 23.56
N ILE A 532 18.09 -27.22 22.44
CA ILE A 532 17.98 -28.70 22.41
C ILE A 532 18.90 -29.45 23.38
N LYS A 533 20.11 -28.92 23.59
CA LYS A 533 21.11 -29.51 24.50
C LYS A 533 20.72 -29.42 25.99
N LYS A 534 19.80 -28.54 26.36
CA LYS A 534 19.37 -28.33 27.75
C LYS A 534 18.19 -29.22 28.15
N ILE A 535 17.46 -29.76 27.18
CA ILE A 535 16.26 -30.56 27.45
C ILE A 535 16.68 -32.00 27.77
N LYS A 536 16.35 -32.44 28.98
CA LYS A 536 16.81 -33.71 29.54
C LYS A 536 15.97 -34.89 29.10
N ASN A 537 14.67 -34.73 28.89
CA ASN A 537 13.75 -35.83 28.60
C ASN A 537 13.44 -35.98 27.09
N ILE A 538 14.44 -35.70 26.25
CA ILE A 538 14.39 -35.95 24.80
C ILE A 538 15.61 -36.73 24.35
N VAL A 539 15.54 -37.31 23.15
CA VAL A 539 16.69 -37.81 22.38
C VAL A 539 16.70 -37.11 21.04
N TYR A 540 17.83 -36.58 20.61
CA TYR A 540 17.94 -35.84 19.35
C TYR A 540 19.11 -36.31 18.50
N LYS A 541 18.96 -36.19 17.18
CA LYS A 541 20.03 -36.43 16.20
C LYS A 541 20.05 -35.31 15.17
N LYS A 542 21.25 -34.94 14.72
CA LYS A 542 21.47 -33.97 13.65
C LYS A 542 21.81 -34.70 12.35
N CYS A 543 21.11 -34.35 11.26
CA CYS A 543 21.46 -34.80 9.92
C CYS A 543 22.43 -33.78 9.29
N HIS A 544 23.60 -34.27 8.87
CA HIS A 544 24.64 -33.41 8.29
C HIS A 544 24.37 -33.10 6.82
N SER A 545 23.69 -34.01 6.10
CA SER A 545 23.40 -33.92 4.66
C SER A 545 22.51 -32.72 4.32
N ILE A 546 21.45 -32.47 5.10
CA ILE A 546 20.49 -31.38 4.83
C ILE A 546 20.43 -30.32 5.94
N LYS A 547 21.35 -30.35 6.90
CA LYS A 547 21.44 -29.42 8.05
C LYS A 547 20.18 -29.35 8.92
N ALA A 548 19.38 -30.42 8.99
CA ALA A 548 18.19 -30.52 9.84
C ALA A 548 18.49 -31.29 11.15
N PHE A 549 17.61 -31.19 12.14
CA PHE A 549 17.63 -32.04 13.33
C PHE A 549 16.25 -32.65 13.59
N ILE A 550 16.25 -33.82 14.22
CA ILE A 550 15.06 -34.47 14.75
C ILE A 550 15.24 -34.67 16.25
N PHE A 551 14.13 -34.68 16.99
CA PHE A 551 14.13 -35.22 18.34
C PHE A 551 12.86 -35.98 18.66
N THR A 552 12.99 -36.93 19.58
CA THR A 552 11.88 -37.67 20.18
C THR A 552 11.59 -37.16 21.57
N VAL A 553 10.30 -37.14 21.92
CA VAL A 553 9.78 -36.72 23.22
C VAL A 553 8.58 -37.60 23.59
N TYR A 554 8.37 -37.87 24.87
CA TYR A 554 7.20 -38.61 25.34
C TYR A 554 6.07 -37.63 25.67
N LEU A 555 4.98 -37.70 24.91
CA LEU A 555 3.84 -36.79 25.01
C LEU A 555 2.54 -37.59 24.84
N GLN A 556 1.51 -37.25 25.62
CA GLN A 556 0.17 -37.85 25.52
C GLN A 556 0.16 -39.39 25.55
N GLY A 557 1.07 -40.00 26.34
CA GLY A 557 1.13 -41.45 26.51
C GLY A 557 1.93 -42.20 25.43
N GLU A 558 2.54 -41.51 24.48
CA GLU A 558 3.31 -42.13 23.39
C GLU A 558 4.58 -41.35 23.02
N ILE A 559 5.50 -41.99 22.28
CA ILE A 559 6.69 -41.33 21.76
C ILE A 559 6.31 -40.55 20.50
N LYS A 560 6.57 -39.25 20.50
CA LYS A 560 6.37 -38.33 19.37
C LYS A 560 7.69 -37.89 18.76
N LEU A 561 7.67 -37.64 17.46
CA LEU A 561 8.78 -37.16 16.65
C LEU A 561 8.56 -35.71 16.23
N VAL A 562 9.63 -34.92 16.35
CA VAL A 562 9.68 -33.51 15.98
C VAL A 562 10.78 -33.31 14.94
N TYR A 563 10.43 -32.69 13.81
CA TYR A 563 11.33 -32.37 12.70
C TYR A 563 11.49 -30.85 12.60
N ASP A 564 12.72 -30.35 12.76
CA ASP A 564 13.04 -28.91 12.70
C ASP A 564 12.09 -28.03 13.54
N GLY A 565 11.78 -28.52 14.75
CA GLY A 565 10.85 -27.88 15.68
C GLY A 565 9.37 -28.21 15.46
N SER A 566 8.95 -28.67 14.28
CA SER A 566 7.55 -29.00 13.99
C SER A 566 7.16 -30.38 14.50
N LEU A 567 6.05 -30.47 15.26
CA LEU A 567 5.51 -31.75 15.73
C LEU A 567 4.89 -32.52 14.56
N ILE A 568 5.45 -33.69 14.24
CA ILE A 568 4.98 -34.50 13.12
C ILE A 568 3.94 -35.53 13.58
N GLY A 569 4.23 -36.24 14.68
CA GLY A 569 3.36 -37.32 15.14
C GLY A 569 4.13 -38.47 15.77
N ASN A 570 3.53 -39.66 15.78
CA ASN A 570 4.18 -40.91 16.17
C ASN A 570 5.15 -41.40 15.07
N LEU A 571 5.76 -42.58 15.28
CA LEU A 571 6.74 -43.13 14.34
C LEU A 571 6.15 -43.41 12.96
N GLU A 572 4.94 -43.97 12.88
CA GLU A 572 4.28 -44.27 11.61
C GLU A 572 3.97 -42.99 10.83
N GLU A 573 3.39 -41.99 11.50
CA GLU A 573 3.09 -40.67 10.93
C GLU A 573 4.37 -39.98 10.43
N PHE A 574 5.48 -40.12 11.15
CA PHE A 574 6.78 -39.59 10.75
C PHE A 574 7.34 -40.29 9.50
N GLU A 575 7.24 -41.62 9.41
CA GLU A 575 7.69 -42.37 8.23
C GLU A 575 6.87 -42.00 6.98
N GLN A 576 5.56 -41.81 7.14
CA GLN A 576 4.71 -41.32 6.05
C GLN A 576 5.04 -39.87 5.66
N PHE A 577 5.39 -39.03 6.63
CA PHE A 577 5.84 -37.66 6.38
C PHE A 577 7.14 -37.63 5.58
N THR A 578 8.12 -38.47 5.92
CA THR A 578 9.41 -38.49 5.22
C THR A 578 9.28 -39.02 3.79
N ASP A 579 8.45 -40.04 3.56
CA ASP A 579 8.17 -40.57 2.21
C ASP A 579 7.56 -39.54 1.26
N LYS A 580 6.79 -38.59 1.81
CA LYS A 580 6.16 -37.52 1.01
C LYS A 580 7.13 -36.39 0.68
N LEU A 581 8.15 -36.17 1.51
CA LEU A 581 8.97 -34.96 1.46
C LEU A 581 10.37 -35.18 0.87
N PHE A 582 10.93 -36.38 0.97
CA PHE A 582 12.31 -36.67 0.61
C PHE A 582 12.45 -37.75 -0.47
N LEU A 583 13.60 -37.77 -1.15
CA LEU A 583 13.95 -38.88 -2.05
C LEU A 583 14.20 -40.15 -1.24
N LYS A 584 13.97 -41.33 -1.84
CA LYS A 584 14.00 -42.62 -1.15
C LYS A 584 15.21 -42.83 -0.22
N ALA A 585 16.43 -42.55 -0.70
CA ALA A 585 17.64 -42.72 0.10
C ALA A 585 17.70 -41.79 1.33
N GLU A 586 17.25 -40.54 1.19
CA GLU A 586 17.17 -39.57 2.29
C GLU A 586 16.03 -39.93 3.26
N ALA A 587 14.88 -40.35 2.73
CA ALA A 587 13.76 -40.83 3.53
C ALA A 587 14.18 -42.02 4.40
N ASP A 588 14.87 -43.02 3.82
CA ASP A 588 15.37 -44.19 4.55
C ASP A 588 16.35 -43.79 5.68
N GLU A 589 17.24 -42.82 5.45
CA GLU A 589 18.11 -42.24 6.48
C GLU A 589 17.29 -41.65 7.63
N PHE A 590 16.29 -40.80 7.33
CA PHE A 590 15.43 -40.18 8.33
C PHE A 590 14.61 -41.19 9.14
N LYS A 591 14.07 -42.22 8.47
CA LYS A 591 13.31 -43.28 9.14
C LYS A 591 14.21 -44.05 10.11
N GLN A 592 15.43 -44.40 9.70
CA GLN A 592 16.36 -45.09 10.60
C GLN A 592 16.75 -44.21 11.78
N MET A 593 17.05 -42.93 11.55
CA MET A 593 17.33 -41.98 12.63
C MET A 593 16.16 -41.86 13.62
N ALA A 594 14.91 -41.80 13.12
CA ALA A 594 13.70 -41.74 13.93
C ALA A 594 13.52 -43.02 14.78
N ARG A 595 13.67 -44.21 14.19
CA ARG A 595 13.62 -45.49 14.91
C ARG A 595 14.65 -45.54 16.04
N ASP A 596 15.89 -45.14 15.75
CA ASP A 596 16.97 -45.13 16.75
C ASP A 596 16.67 -44.15 17.90
N CYS A 597 16.23 -42.93 17.60
CA CYS A 597 15.86 -41.94 18.61
C CYS A 597 14.69 -42.43 19.47
N ALA A 598 13.71 -43.11 18.88
CA ALA A 598 12.57 -43.65 19.60
C ALA A 598 12.99 -44.82 20.51
N ALA A 599 13.83 -45.73 20.04
CA ALA A 599 14.36 -46.84 20.82
C ALA A 599 15.20 -46.35 22.02
N GLN A 600 16.08 -45.36 21.79
CA GLN A 600 16.89 -44.75 22.85
C GLN A 600 16.03 -44.03 23.88
N LEU A 601 14.99 -43.29 23.46
CA LEU A 601 14.08 -42.65 24.40
C LEU A 601 13.29 -43.68 25.21
N LYS A 602 12.83 -44.78 24.58
CA LYS A 602 12.14 -45.87 25.27
C LYS A 602 13.02 -46.51 26.37
N GLN A 603 14.30 -46.77 26.07
CA GLN A 603 15.26 -47.26 27.08
C GLN A 603 15.42 -46.27 28.23
N LYS A 604 15.49 -44.97 27.94
CA LYS A 604 15.60 -43.93 28.95
C LYS A 604 14.36 -43.85 29.86
N LEU A 605 13.16 -43.96 29.30
CA LEU A 605 11.91 -43.99 30.05
C LEU A 605 11.75 -45.26 30.92
N SER A 606 12.39 -46.37 30.57
CA SER A 606 12.37 -47.60 31.39
C SER A 606 13.35 -47.58 32.57
N LEU A 607 14.20 -46.56 32.66
CA LEU A 607 15.24 -46.39 33.70
C LEU A 607 14.91 -45.27 34.69
N GLU A 608 13.87 -44.48 34.43
CA GLU A 608 13.30 -43.43 35.30
C GLU A 608 12.10 -43.99 36.07
#